data_AF-A0A061JAD7-F1
#
_entry.id   AF-A0A061JAD7-F1
#
_cell.length_a   1.000
_cell.length_b   1.000
_cell.length_c   1.000
_cell.angle_alpha   90.00
_cell.angle_beta   90.00
_cell.angle_gamma   90.00
#
_symmetry.space_group_name_H-M   'P 1'
#
loop_
_entity.id
_entity.type
_entity.pdbx_description
1 polymer ?
#
loop_
_entity_poly.entity_id
_entity_poly.type
_entity_poly.pdbx_seq_one_letter_code
_entity_poly.pdbx_strand_id
1 'polypeptide(L)'
;MADLQHLHSAWDVDRHIVLEGEKLVLVRFSHYESPPQQQPAAGDDPNGGGLMPHFIATRRMDEVLAALAPKVRKYCVMYAVSTTEVPEFNMMYELGHDREPFALMLFFRNTHIRVDVGTGNNNKINFFMEAEDLLPIIDAAYRAGKSGRVTTSSEKKFTTAAVRR
;
A
#
# COMPACT_ATOMS: atom_id res chain seq x y z
N MET A 1 13.58 13.34 -8.24
CA MET A 1 12.84 12.21 -7.64
C MET A 1 11.59 12.04 -8.47
N ALA A 2 11.30 10.84 -8.97
CA ALA A 2 10.05 10.60 -9.68
C ALA A 2 8.96 10.48 -8.62
N ASP A 3 7.96 11.36 -8.67
CA ASP A 3 6.84 11.32 -7.75
C ASP A 3 5.92 10.14 -8.10
N LEU A 4 5.26 9.55 -7.09
CA LEU A 4 4.31 8.48 -7.35
C LEU A 4 3.09 9.06 -8.07
N GLN A 5 2.52 8.34 -9.03
CA GLN A 5 1.32 8.83 -9.71
C GLN A 5 0.11 8.69 -8.78
N HIS A 6 -0.56 9.80 -8.47
CA HIS A 6 -1.81 9.80 -7.71
C HIS A 6 -3.01 9.54 -8.64
N LEU A 7 -3.97 8.74 -8.15
CA LEU A 7 -5.27 8.53 -8.79
C LEU A 7 -6.35 9.17 -7.93
N HIS A 8 -7.15 10.05 -8.54
CA HIS A 8 -8.09 10.94 -7.85
C HIS A 8 -9.56 10.53 -8.01
N SER A 9 -9.82 9.37 -8.62
CA SER A 9 -11.19 8.86 -8.80
C SER A 9 -11.24 7.34 -8.75
N ALA A 10 -12.35 6.79 -8.26
CA ALA A 10 -12.56 5.34 -8.24
C ALA A 10 -12.48 4.73 -9.65
N TRP A 11 -12.99 5.46 -10.64
CA TRP A 11 -12.91 5.05 -12.04
C TRP A 11 -11.47 4.92 -12.53
N ASP A 12 -10.58 5.86 -12.17
CA ASP A 12 -9.17 5.77 -12.55
C ASP A 12 -8.50 4.58 -11.87
N VAL A 13 -8.80 4.31 -10.60
CA VAL A 13 -8.28 3.14 -9.88
C VAL A 13 -8.71 1.85 -10.56
N ASP A 14 -10.01 1.67 -10.80
CA ASP A 14 -10.56 0.49 -11.47
C ASP A 14 -9.98 0.34 -12.89
N ARG A 15 -9.89 1.44 -13.64
CA ARG A 15 -9.33 1.44 -14.99
C ARG A 15 -7.90 0.90 -15.00
N HIS A 16 -7.04 1.36 -14.09
CA HIS A 16 -5.65 0.89 -14.05
C HIS A 16 -5.54 -0.56 -13.57
N ILE A 17 -6.40 -1.01 -12.64
CA ILE A 17 -6.42 -2.40 -12.18
C ILE A 17 -6.95 -3.36 -13.26
N VAL A 18 -7.96 -2.94 -14.02
CA VAL A 18 -8.64 -3.77 -15.04
C VAL A 18 -7.86 -3.82 -16.35
N LEU A 19 -7.40 -2.66 -16.84
CA LEU A 19 -6.79 -2.57 -18.16
C LEU A 19 -5.31 -2.98 -18.18
N GLU A 20 -4.63 -3.00 -17.03
CA GLU A 20 -3.25 -3.47 -16.96
C GLU A 20 -3.19 -5.00 -17.09
N GLY A 21 -2.90 -5.46 -18.30
CA GLY A 21 -2.92 -6.87 -18.67
C GLY A 21 -1.59 -7.60 -18.51
N GLU A 22 -0.49 -6.87 -18.39
CA GLU A 22 0.86 -7.45 -18.43
C GLU A 22 1.67 -7.21 -17.17
N LYS A 23 1.40 -6.13 -16.44
CA LYS A 23 2.13 -5.74 -15.23
C LYS A 23 1.32 -5.97 -13.97
N LEU A 24 2.03 -6.08 -12.87
CA LEU A 24 1.47 -5.97 -11.53
C LEU A 24 1.10 -4.50 -11.27
N VAL A 25 -0.06 -4.26 -10.66
CA VAL A 25 -0.51 -2.94 -10.22
C VAL A 25 -0.40 -2.91 -8.70
N LEU A 26 0.49 -2.08 -8.17
CA LEU A 26 0.62 -1.84 -6.74
C LEU A 26 -0.06 -0.51 -6.40
N VAL A 27 -1.02 -0.54 -5.50
CA VAL A 27 -1.74 0.67 -5.06
C VAL A 27 -1.47 0.91 -3.58
N ARG A 28 -0.98 2.11 -3.25
CA ARG A 28 -0.83 2.62 -1.88
C ARG A 28 -2.07 3.44 -1.52
N PHE A 29 -2.92 2.90 -0.66
CA PHE A 29 -4.02 3.62 -0.05
C PHE A 29 -3.56 4.30 1.24
N SER A 30 -3.88 5.58 1.45
CA SER A 30 -3.62 6.26 2.73
C SER A 30 -4.67 7.33 3.04
N HIS A 31 -4.94 7.53 4.34
CA HIS A 31 -5.75 8.64 4.84
C HIS A 31 -4.90 9.91 5.11
N TYR A 32 -3.58 9.76 5.18
CA TYR A 32 -2.65 10.76 5.71
C TYR A 32 -1.77 11.35 4.60
N GLU A 33 -2.38 11.85 3.53
CA GLU A 33 -1.64 12.45 2.40
C GLU A 33 -1.17 13.88 2.70
N SER A 34 -1.85 14.58 3.61
CA SER A 34 -1.55 15.94 4.02
C SER A 34 -1.06 15.98 5.47
N PRO A 35 -0.19 16.94 5.83
CA PRO A 35 0.17 17.17 7.22
C PRO A 35 -1.12 17.47 8.01
N PRO A 36 -1.27 16.94 9.24
CA PRO A 36 -2.40 17.29 10.08
C PRO A 36 -2.41 18.82 10.28
N GLN A 37 -3.51 19.45 9.87
CA GLN A 37 -3.76 20.85 10.19
C GLN A 37 -3.84 20.93 11.72
N GLN A 38 -3.11 21.86 12.34
CA GLN A 38 -3.10 22.04 13.81
C GLN A 38 -4.54 22.21 14.30
N GLN A 39 -5.16 21.15 14.80
CA GLN A 39 -6.35 21.28 15.62
C GLN A 39 -5.88 21.73 17.00
N PRO A 40 -6.49 22.77 17.60
CA PRO A 40 -6.19 23.15 18.97
C PRO A 40 -6.44 21.92 19.85
N ALA A 41 -5.46 21.61 20.70
CA ALA A 41 -5.45 20.47 21.61
C ALA A 41 -6.80 20.31 22.32
N ALA A 42 -7.64 19.42 21.81
CA ALA A 42 -8.90 19.04 22.42
C ALA A 42 -8.88 17.54 22.62
N GLY A 43 -8.44 17.14 23.82
CA GLY A 43 -8.53 15.78 24.32
C GLY A 43 -7.22 15.00 24.18
N ASP A 44 -6.51 14.87 25.30
CA ASP A 44 -5.58 13.77 25.51
C ASP A 44 -6.32 12.44 25.28
N ASP A 45 -6.17 11.86 24.10
CA ASP A 45 -6.41 10.43 23.92
C ASP A 45 -5.12 9.71 24.35
N PRO A 46 -5.09 9.05 25.52
CA PRO A 46 -3.87 8.44 26.05
C PRO A 46 -3.39 7.23 25.22
N ASN A 47 -4.15 6.79 24.19
CA ASN A 47 -3.77 5.73 23.27
C ASN A 47 -3.85 6.13 21.78
N GLY A 48 -4.14 7.40 21.47
CA GLY A 48 -4.22 7.92 20.11
C GLY A 48 -2.83 8.23 19.55
N GLY A 49 -2.24 7.28 18.81
CA GLY A 49 -1.04 7.55 18.01
C GLY A 49 -1.31 8.75 17.11
N GLY A 50 -0.61 9.85 17.34
CA GLY A 50 -0.94 11.12 16.67
C GLY A 50 -0.96 10.99 15.14
N LEU A 51 -1.79 11.81 14.49
CA LEU A 51 -1.94 11.89 13.03
C LEU A 51 -0.59 12.19 12.32
N MET A 52 0.36 12.82 13.03
CA MET A 52 1.67 13.21 12.51
C MET A 52 2.62 12.01 12.25
N PRO A 53 2.80 11.04 13.19
CA PRO A 53 3.46 9.76 12.90
C PRO A 53 2.95 9.05 11.65
N HIS A 54 1.64 9.02 11.43
CA HIS A 54 1.05 8.32 10.28
C HIS A 54 1.31 9.03 8.95
N PHE A 55 1.26 10.37 8.94
CA PHE A 55 1.70 11.17 7.79
C PHE A 55 3.17 10.88 7.44
N ILE A 56 4.07 10.87 8.43
CA ILE A 56 5.49 10.59 8.22
C ILE A 56 5.70 9.16 7.69
N ALA A 57 5.00 8.17 8.27
CA ALA A 57 5.09 6.79 7.83
C ALA A 57 4.62 6.61 6.37
N THR A 58 3.54 7.27 5.98
CA THR A 58 3.04 7.29 4.60
C THR A 58 4.07 7.89 3.65
N ARG A 59 4.65 9.04 4.00
CA ARG A 59 5.69 9.69 3.18
C ARG A 59 6.93 8.83 3.01
N ARG A 60 7.40 8.17 4.08
CA ARG A 60 8.53 7.23 4.00
C ARG A 60 8.23 6.06 3.07
N MET A 61 7.00 5.54 3.10
CA MET A 61 6.59 4.47 2.19
C MET A 61 6.57 4.95 0.74
N ASP A 62 6.10 6.17 0.47
CA ASP A 62 6.12 6.76 -0.88
C ASP A 62 7.56 6.91 -1.42
N GLU A 63 8.53 7.28 -0.57
CA GLU A 63 9.94 7.34 -0.95
C GLU A 63 10.49 5.95 -1.35
N VAL A 64 10.13 4.91 -0.61
CA VAL A 64 10.50 3.52 -0.93
C VAL A 64 9.89 3.09 -2.27
N LEU A 65 8.62 3.39 -2.52
CA LEU A 65 7.93 3.09 -3.77
C LEU A 65 8.57 3.85 -4.95
N ALA A 66 8.85 5.14 -4.78
CA ALA A 66 9.53 5.96 -5.80
C ALA A 66 10.93 5.43 -6.15
N ALA A 67 11.67 4.92 -5.16
CA ALA A 67 12.99 4.31 -5.38
C ALA A 67 12.89 2.95 -6.11
N LEU A 68 11.82 2.19 -5.91
CA LEU A 68 11.58 0.89 -6.56
C LEU A 68 10.98 1.02 -7.95
N ALA A 69 10.11 2.00 -8.19
CA ALA A 69 9.42 2.22 -9.45
C ALA A 69 10.33 2.07 -10.70
N PRO A 70 11.52 2.73 -10.79
CA PRO A 70 12.38 2.56 -11.95
C PRO A 70 12.96 1.14 -12.09
N LYS A 71 13.19 0.42 -10.99
CA LYS A 71 13.74 -0.95 -10.99
C LYS A 71 12.71 -1.96 -11.52
N VAL A 72 11.44 -1.79 -11.16
CA VAL A 72 10.37 -2.75 -11.48
C VAL A 72 9.46 -2.33 -12.64
N ARG A 73 9.66 -1.15 -13.24
CA ARG A 73 8.81 -0.56 -14.31
C ARG A 73 8.45 -1.47 -15.50
N LYS A 74 9.27 -2.50 -15.76
CA LYS A 74 9.05 -3.48 -16.84
C LYS A 74 7.88 -4.41 -16.53
N TYR A 75 7.57 -4.65 -15.26
CA TYR A 75 6.59 -5.65 -14.83
C TYR A 75 5.70 -5.21 -13.66
N CYS A 76 5.92 -4.03 -13.08
CA CYS A 76 5.08 -3.47 -12.04
C CYS A 76 4.90 -1.94 -12.27
N VAL A 77 3.68 -1.46 -12.05
CA VAL A 77 3.30 -0.04 -12.00
C VAL A 77 2.76 0.27 -10.61
N MET A 78 3.03 1.48 -10.12
CA MET A 78 2.73 1.89 -8.74
C MET A 78 1.91 3.17 -8.73
N TYR A 79 0.88 3.19 -7.90
CA TYR A 79 -0.04 4.32 -7.75
C TYR A 79 -0.26 4.65 -6.27
N ALA A 80 -0.55 5.93 -5.99
CA ALA A 80 -1.03 6.41 -4.71
C ALA A 80 -2.51 6.78 -4.81
N VAL A 81 -3.27 6.49 -3.75
CA VAL A 81 -4.68 6.83 -3.64
C VAL A 81 -4.94 7.35 -2.23
N SER A 82 -5.56 8.53 -2.15
CA SER A 82 -6.10 9.07 -0.92
C SER A 82 -7.44 8.41 -0.60
N THR A 83 -7.58 7.82 0.59
CA THR A 83 -8.84 7.21 1.04
C THR A 83 -9.88 8.23 1.51
N THR A 84 -9.48 9.50 1.67
CA THR A 84 -10.40 10.61 1.94
C THR A 84 -10.97 11.21 0.66
N GLU A 85 -10.18 11.21 -0.41
CA GLU A 85 -10.58 11.70 -1.73
C GLU A 85 -11.37 10.63 -2.50
N VAL A 86 -10.93 9.37 -2.42
CA VAL A 86 -11.54 8.21 -3.12
C VAL A 86 -11.99 7.17 -2.09
N PRO A 87 -13.12 7.38 -1.40
CA PRO A 87 -13.56 6.54 -0.29
C PRO A 87 -14.25 5.23 -0.70
N GLU A 88 -14.53 5.03 -2.00
CA GLU A 88 -15.34 3.92 -2.52
C GLU A 88 -14.77 2.53 -2.17
N PHE A 89 -13.45 2.44 -1.96
CA PHE A 89 -12.77 1.19 -1.62
C PHE A 89 -12.69 0.92 -0.11
N ASN A 90 -13.03 1.89 0.74
CA ASN A 90 -12.76 1.81 2.18
C ASN A 90 -13.51 0.66 2.85
N MET A 91 -14.79 0.45 2.54
CA MET A 91 -15.54 -0.67 3.11
C MET A 91 -15.07 -2.02 2.56
N MET A 92 -14.82 -2.11 1.25
CA MET A 92 -14.48 -3.38 0.60
C MET A 92 -13.10 -3.90 1.03
N TYR A 93 -12.14 -3.01 1.24
CA TYR A 93 -10.77 -3.34 1.62
C TYR A 93 -10.46 -3.03 3.09
N GLU A 94 -11.49 -2.69 3.89
CA GLU A 94 -11.38 -2.33 5.31
C GLU A 94 -10.31 -1.24 5.54
N LEU A 95 -10.30 -0.20 4.70
CA LEU A 95 -9.31 0.89 4.75
C LEU A 95 -9.80 2.05 5.63
N GLY A 96 -8.87 2.89 6.07
CA GLY A 96 -9.18 4.11 6.82
C GLY A 96 -9.38 3.90 8.31
N HIS A 97 -8.84 2.81 8.89
CA HIS A 97 -8.74 2.68 10.33
C HIS A 97 -7.65 3.60 10.87
N ASP A 98 -7.94 4.36 11.94
CA ASP A 98 -7.03 5.34 12.57
C ASP A 98 -5.68 4.77 13.05
N ARG A 99 -5.50 3.44 12.99
CA ARG A 99 -4.29 2.74 13.41
C ARG A 99 -3.35 2.37 12.27
N GLU A 100 -3.79 2.50 11.02
CA GLU A 100 -3.03 2.08 9.83
C GLU A 100 -2.59 3.31 9.02
N PRO A 101 -1.29 3.62 8.91
CA PRO A 101 -0.83 4.81 8.18
C PRO A 101 -1.10 4.68 6.67
N PHE A 102 -0.98 3.48 6.12
CA PHE A 102 -1.21 3.18 4.72
C PHE A 102 -1.55 1.69 4.55
N ALA A 103 -2.00 1.32 3.36
CA ALA A 103 -2.16 -0.06 2.94
C ALA A 103 -1.66 -0.22 1.50
N LEU A 104 -0.72 -1.13 1.29
CA LEU A 104 -0.29 -1.56 -0.04
C LEU A 104 -1.11 -2.77 -0.46
N MET A 105 -1.70 -2.69 -1.65
CA MET A 105 -2.44 -3.79 -2.28
C MET A 105 -1.89 -4.07 -3.67
N LEU A 106 -1.90 -5.35 -4.06
CA LEU A 106 -1.26 -5.84 -5.27
C LEU A 106 -2.31 -6.49 -6.18
N PHE A 107 -2.39 -6.05 -7.43
CA PHE A 107 -3.36 -6.55 -8.40
C PHE A 107 -2.68 -7.02 -9.67
N PHE A 108 -3.21 -8.06 -10.30
CA PHE A 108 -2.76 -8.53 -11.60
C PHE A 108 -3.98 -8.95 -12.42
N ARG A 109 -4.21 -8.33 -13.59
CA ARG A 109 -5.36 -8.64 -14.47
C ARG A 109 -6.69 -8.64 -13.71
N ASN A 110 -7.04 -7.50 -13.11
CA ASN A 110 -8.24 -7.34 -12.29
C ASN A 110 -8.35 -8.28 -11.06
N THR A 111 -7.27 -8.96 -10.69
CA THR A 111 -7.28 -9.93 -9.59
C THR A 111 -6.41 -9.45 -8.45
N HIS A 112 -6.97 -9.39 -7.24
CA HIS A 112 -6.23 -9.10 -6.02
C HIS A 112 -5.29 -10.27 -5.66
N ILE A 113 -3.99 -9.99 -5.57
CA ILE A 113 -2.94 -10.95 -5.23
C ILE A 113 -2.61 -10.84 -3.75
N ARG A 114 -2.99 -11.87 -2.99
CA ARG A 114 -2.68 -11.96 -1.56
C ARG A 114 -1.27 -12.48 -1.35
N VAL A 115 -0.51 -11.83 -0.49
CA VAL A 115 0.87 -12.23 -0.20
C VAL A 115 1.03 -12.51 1.29
N ASP A 116 1.37 -13.75 1.63
CA ASP A 116 1.82 -14.11 2.97
C ASP A 116 3.23 -13.58 3.21
N VAL A 117 3.31 -12.57 4.07
CA VAL A 117 4.56 -11.96 4.55
C VAL A 117 4.83 -12.30 6.02
N GLY A 118 4.08 -13.22 6.63
CA GLY A 118 4.27 -13.69 8.01
C GLY A 118 3.56 -12.87 9.09
N THR A 119 2.82 -11.81 8.73
CA THR A 119 2.14 -10.92 9.69
C THR A 119 0.73 -11.37 10.06
N GLY A 120 0.17 -12.33 9.33
CA GLY A 120 -1.21 -12.80 9.46
C GLY A 120 -2.22 -12.05 8.59
N ASN A 121 -1.89 -10.86 8.08
CA ASN A 121 -2.71 -10.16 7.08
C ASN A 121 -2.10 -10.33 5.69
N ASN A 122 -2.77 -11.12 4.84
CA ASN A 122 -2.32 -11.40 3.48
C ASN A 122 -3.03 -10.53 2.44
N ASN A 123 -4.03 -9.74 2.85
CA ASN A 123 -4.83 -8.90 1.96
C ASN A 123 -4.19 -7.53 1.71
N LYS A 124 -3.35 -7.06 2.63
CA LYS A 124 -2.68 -5.77 2.51
C LYS A 124 -1.44 -5.73 3.38
N ILE A 125 -0.47 -4.92 2.96
CA ILE A 125 0.74 -4.62 3.74
C ILE A 125 0.57 -3.23 4.31
N ASN A 126 0.41 -3.15 5.64
CA ASN A 126 0.08 -1.93 6.39
C ASN A 126 1.18 -1.50 7.36
N PHE A 127 2.41 -1.96 7.13
CA PHE A 127 3.58 -1.67 7.97
C PHE A 127 4.76 -1.25 7.10
N PHE A 128 5.70 -0.52 7.69
CA PHE A 128 6.87 -0.02 7.00
C PHE A 128 7.88 -1.13 6.69
N MET A 129 8.48 -1.08 5.51
CA MET A 129 9.60 -1.93 5.11
C MET A 129 10.47 -1.22 4.06
N GLU A 130 11.73 -1.61 3.99
CA GLU A 130 12.69 -1.01 3.05
C GLU A 130 12.51 -1.53 1.61
N ALA A 131 13.13 -0.86 0.64
CA ALA A 131 13.04 -1.25 -0.77
C ALA A 131 13.53 -2.69 -1.04
N GLU A 132 14.59 -3.13 -0.34
CA GLU A 132 15.15 -4.48 -0.44
C GLU A 132 14.20 -5.56 0.07
N ASP A 133 13.29 -5.18 0.95
CA ASP A 133 12.30 -6.05 1.59
C ASP A 133 11.03 -6.17 0.75
N LEU A 134 10.62 -5.06 0.13
CA LEU A 134 9.44 -5.02 -0.72
C LEU A 134 9.68 -5.62 -2.11
N LEU A 135 10.90 -5.56 -2.65
CA LEU A 135 11.19 -6.08 -3.99
C LEU A 135 10.88 -7.60 -4.15
N PRO A 136 11.30 -8.50 -3.25
CA PRO A 136 10.94 -9.92 -3.32
C PRO A 136 9.43 -10.18 -3.25
N ILE A 137 8.68 -9.34 -2.53
CA ILE A 137 7.22 -9.42 -2.43
C ILE A 137 6.57 -9.09 -3.78
N ILE A 138 7.02 -8.01 -4.43
CA ILE A 138 6.56 -7.61 -5.77
C ILE A 138 6.86 -8.74 -6.78
N ASP A 139 8.06 -9.32 -6.73
CA ASP A 139 8.45 -10.42 -7.61
C ASP A 139 7.59 -11.67 -7.41
N ALA A 140 7.32 -12.04 -6.15
CA ALA A 140 6.48 -13.18 -5.82
C ALA A 140 5.04 -12.96 -6.30
N ALA A 141 4.48 -11.76 -6.10
CA ALA A 141 3.14 -11.40 -6.52
C ALA A 141 3.00 -11.40 -8.06
N TYR A 142 3.97 -10.84 -8.77
CA TYR A 142 3.99 -10.85 -10.24
C TYR A 142 4.07 -12.28 -10.80
N ARG A 143 4.95 -13.14 -10.26
CA ARG A 143 5.06 -14.54 -10.69
C ARG A 143 3.78 -15.34 -10.42
N ALA A 144 3.14 -15.08 -9.29
CA ALA A 144 1.85 -15.68 -8.93
C ALA A 144 0.76 -15.27 -9.92
N GLY A 145 0.60 -13.97 -10.17
CA GLY A 145 -0.36 -13.43 -11.13
C GLY A 145 -0.15 -13.96 -12.55
N LYS A 146 1.10 -14.00 -13.04
CA LYS A 146 1.43 -14.61 -14.35
C LYS A 146 1.07 -16.09 -14.44
N SER A 147 1.13 -16.81 -13.33
CA SER A 147 0.78 -18.23 -13.22
C SER A 147 -0.70 -18.47 -12.91
N GLY A 148 -1.54 -17.43 -12.89
CA GLY A 148 -2.97 -17.53 -12.58
C GLY A 148 -3.30 -17.80 -11.11
N ARG A 149 -2.35 -17.59 -10.20
CA ARG A 149 -2.57 -17.77 -8.75
C ARG A 149 -2.96 -16.44 -8.11
N VAL A 150 -3.86 -16.52 -7.13
CA VAL A 150 -4.37 -15.36 -6.36
C VAL A 150 -3.73 -15.21 -4.99
N THR A 151 -2.86 -16.15 -4.61
CA THR A 151 -2.16 -16.20 -3.33
C THR A 151 -0.72 -16.64 -3.55
N THR A 152 0.20 -16.04 -2.81
CA THR A 152 1.61 -16.42 -2.79
C THR A 152 2.22 -16.14 -1.42
N SER A 153 3.44 -16.60 -1.19
CA SER A 153 4.22 -16.30 0.01
C SER A 153 5.54 -15.67 -0.38
N SER A 154 5.98 -14.68 0.38
CA SER A 154 7.35 -14.17 0.27
C SER A 154 8.31 -15.07 1.03
N GLU A 155 9.51 -15.28 0.49
CA GLU A 155 10.61 -15.95 1.21
C GLU A 155 11.03 -15.13 2.44
N LYS A 156 10.85 -13.81 2.38
CA LYS A 156 11.10 -12.89 3.49
C LYS A 156 9.85 -12.76 4.35
N LYS A 157 9.95 -13.22 5.60
CA LYS A 157 8.87 -13.17 6.59
C LYS A 157 9.16 -12.13 7.66
N PHE A 158 8.13 -11.36 8.00
CA PHE A 158 8.13 -10.38 9.07
C PHE A 158 7.39 -10.97 10.27
N THR A 159 7.93 -10.76 11.46
CA THR A 159 7.25 -11.15 12.69
C THR A 159 6.24 -10.08 13.08
N THR A 160 5.25 -10.43 13.89
CA THR A 160 4.27 -9.47 14.45
C THR A 160 4.95 -8.32 15.22
N ALA A 161 6.18 -8.52 15.71
CA ALA A 161 6.98 -7.46 16.34
C ALA A 161 7.46 -6.39 15.34
N ALA A 162 7.69 -6.75 14.08
CA ALA A 162 8.06 -5.80 13.03
C ALA A 162 6.89 -4.90 12.60
N VAL A 163 5.65 -5.39 12.75
CA VAL A 163 4.42 -4.63 12.45
C VAL A 163 4.15 -3.53 13.50
N ARG A 164 4.70 -3.68 14.71
CA ARG A 164 4.47 -2.76 15.84
C ARG A 164 5.57 -1.69 16.02
N ARG A 165 6.58 -1.67 15.15
CA ARG A 165 7.69 -0.71 15.23
C ARG A 165 7.39 0.58 14.49
#